data_AF-A0A090VZ91-F1
#
_entry.id   AF-A0A090VZ91-F1
#
_cell.length_a   1.000
_cell.length_b   1.000
_cell.length_c   1.000
_cell.angle_alpha   90.00
_cell.angle_beta   90.00
_cell.angle_gamma   90.00
#
_symmetry.space_group_name_H-M   'P 1'
#
loop_
_entity.id
_entity.type
_entity.pdbx_description
1 polymer ?
#
loop_
_entity_poly.entity_id
_entity_poly.type
_entity_poly.pdbx_seq_one_letter_code
_entity_poly.pdbx_strand_id
1 'polypeptide(L)' 'MVVHGETGLLIPLEQQTEAPFEPIDPDKFSRDLAQGVNQVISDKNLRETMAKNGRKRVEDYFDWVAIAKQVETLYESII' A
#
# COMPACT_ATOMS: atom_id res chain seq x y z
N MET A 1 -1.58 -3.74 -1.03
CA MET A 1 -0.78 -3.43 0.18
C MET A 1 0.33 -2.45 -0.22
N VAL A 2 0.61 -1.44 0.59
CA VAL A 2 1.59 -0.37 0.31
C VAL A 2 2.98 -0.78 0.76
N VAL A 3 4.00 -0.51 -0.06
CA VAL A 3 5.43 -0.55 0.29
C VAL A 3 5.93 0.89 0.25
N HIS A 4 6.38 1.40 1.40
CA HIS A 4 6.77 2.81 1.54
C HIS A 4 7.86 3.19 0.54
N GLY A 5 7.62 4.25 -0.24
CA GLY A 5 8.53 4.77 -1.25
C GLY A 5 8.49 4.03 -2.59
N GLU A 6 7.92 2.82 -2.65
CA GLU A 6 7.91 2.00 -3.87
C GLU A 6 6.55 2.00 -4.56
N THR A 7 5.48 1.71 -3.82
CA THR A 7 4.10 1.64 -4.35
C THR A 7 3.18 2.70 -3.76
N GLY A 8 3.67 3.44 -2.76
CA GLY A 8 2.97 4.53 -2.11
C GLY A 8 3.75 5.07 -0.91
N LEU A 9 3.17 6.01 -0.18
CA LEU A 9 3.74 6.54 1.07
C LEU A 9 2.94 6.01 2.26
N LEU A 10 3.66 5.51 3.26
CA LEU A 10 3.09 5.21 4.56
C LEU A 10 3.18 6.45 5.44
N ILE A 11 2.02 6.95 5.87
CA ILE A 11 1.90 8.08 6.80
C ILE A 11 1.70 7.50 8.20
N PRO A 12 2.57 7.82 9.17
CA PRO A 12 2.40 7.36 10.54
C PRO A 12 1.06 7.82 11.12
N LEU A 13 0.33 6.88 11.71
CA LEU A 13 -0.91 7.15 12.44
C LEU A 13 -0.75 6.65 13.88
N GLU A 14 -0.58 7.59 14.79
CA GLU A 14 -0.72 7.34 16.22
C GLU A 14 -2.21 7.52 16.57
N GLN A 15 -2.87 6.43 16.95
CA GLN A 15 -4.30 6.40 17.25
C GLN A 15 -4.55 5.76 18.61
N GLN A 16 -5.73 6.00 19.16
CA GLN A 16 -6.22 5.35 20.38
C GLN A 16 -6.14 3.82 20.23
N THR A 17 -5.91 3.11 21.34
CA THR A 17 -5.83 1.64 21.36
C THR A 17 -7.19 0.96 21.53
N GLU A 18 -8.25 1.74 21.70
CA GLU A 18 -9.63 1.28 21.84
C GLU A 18 -10.57 2.18 21.03
N ALA A 19 -11.80 1.70 20.80
CA ALA A 19 -12.79 2.42 20.02
C ALA A 19 -13.08 3.80 20.64
N PRO A 20 -13.15 4.88 19.83
CA PRO A 20 -13.31 4.88 18.36
C PRO A 20 -12.04 4.78 17.49
N PHE A 21 -10.84 4.55 18.06
CA PHE A 21 -9.55 4.52 17.32
C PHE A 21 -9.21 5.84 16.63
N GLU A 22 -9.57 6.97 17.25
CA GLU A 22 -9.25 8.28 16.68
C GLU A 22 -7.74 8.56 16.73
N PRO A 23 -7.21 9.38 15.80
CA PRO A 23 -5.85 9.89 15.90
C PRO A 23 -5.64 10.61 17.24
N ILE A 24 -4.53 10.33 17.91
CA ILE A 24 -4.13 11.02 19.15
C ILE A 24 -3.89 12.51 18.87
N ASP A 25 -3.35 12.82 17.68
CA ASP A 25 -3.18 14.18 17.17
C ASP A 25 -3.78 14.29 15.75
N PRO A 26 -5.09 14.62 15.63
CA PRO A 26 -5.77 14.72 14.34
C PRO A 26 -5.19 15.78 13.42
N ASP A 27 -4.71 16.88 14.00
CA ASP A 27 -4.15 18.03 13.29
C ASP A 27 -2.82 17.68 12.65
N LYS A 28 -1.94 17.02 13.40
CA LYS A 28 -0.67 16.48 12.87
C LYS A 28 -0.93 15.45 11.78
N PHE A 29 -1.80 14.47 12.04
CA PHE A 29 -2.10 13.43 11.05
C PHE A 29 -2.64 14.02 9.74
N SER A 30 -3.55 15.00 9.84
CA SER A 30 -4.12 15.66 8.65
C SER A 30 -3.06 16.42 7.85
N ARG A 31 -2.12 17.10 8.52
CA ARG A 31 -1.01 17.81 7.85
C ARG A 31 -0.03 16.85 7.20
N ASP A 32 0.37 15.79 7.90
CA ASP A 32 1.29 14.78 7.40
C ASP A 32 0.69 14.02 6.19
N LEU A 33 -0.60 13.70 6.25
CA LEU A 33 -1.34 13.10 5.14
C LEU A 33 -1.38 14.04 3.92
N ALA A 34 -1.72 15.31 4.14
CA ALA A 34 -1.75 16.31 3.07
C ALA A 34 -0.36 16.50 2.43
N GLN A 35 0.71 16.49 3.24
CA GLN A 35 2.08 16.56 2.74
C GLN A 35 2.41 15.36 1.85
N GLY A 36 2.08 14.14 2.28
CA GLY A 36 2.29 12.93 1.47
C GLY A 36 1.53 12.96 0.14
N VAL A 37 0.28 13.40 0.15
CA VAL A 37 -0.53 13.57 -1.07
C VAL A 37 0.12 14.60 -2.01
N ASN A 38 0.52 15.76 -1.49
CA ASN A 38 1.15 16.81 -2.27
C ASN A 38 2.49 16.36 -2.87
N GLN A 39 3.29 15.59 -2.13
CA GLN A 39 4.55 15.03 -2.63
C GLN A 39 4.32 14.16 -3.87
N VAL A 40 3.34 13.25 -3.84
CA VAL A 40 3.07 12.37 -4.99
C VAL A 40 2.44 13.14 -6.15
N ILE A 41 1.54 14.10 -5.90
CA ILE A 41 0.88 14.84 -6.98
C ILE A 41 1.85 15.80 -7.69
N SER A 42 2.77 16.42 -6.95
CA SER A 42 3.73 17.40 -7.49
C SER A 42 4.88 16.75 -8.28
N ASP A 43 5.23 15.50 -8.01
CA ASP A 43 6.26 14.76 -8.74
C ASP A 43 5.66 13.74 -9.72
N LYS A 44 5.68 14.09 -11.01
CA LYS A 44 5.17 13.23 -12.09
C LYS A 44 5.90 11.88 -12.17
N ASN A 45 7.22 11.87 -12.01
CA ASN A 45 8.03 10.65 -12.14
C ASN A 45 7.77 9.70 -10.97
N LEU A 46 7.70 10.24 -9.75
CA LEU A 46 7.34 9.49 -8.56
C LEU A 46 5.96 8.84 -8.72
N ARG A 47 4.96 9.63 -9.15
CA ARG A 47 3.59 9.16 -9.36
C ARG A 47 3.51 8.02 -10.38
N GLU A 48 4.16 8.17 -11.53
CA GLU A 48 4.15 7.13 -12.58
C GLU A 48 4.86 5.86 -12.12
N THR A 49 5.97 6.00 -11.40
CA THR A 49 6.72 4.86 -10.84
C THR A 49 5.88 4.10 -9.82
N MET A 50 5.28 4.80 -8.85
CA MET A 50 4.42 4.19 -7.83
C MET A 50 3.19 3.52 -8.46
N ALA A 51 2.57 4.13 -9.48
CA ALA A 51 1.44 3.54 -10.18
C ALA A 51 1.80 2.22 -10.89
N LYS A 52 2.94 2.19 -11.58
CA LYS A 52 3.44 0.99 -12.26
C LYS A 52 3.77 -0.12 -11.26
N ASN A 53 4.49 0.20 -10.19
CA ASN A 53 4.89 -0.76 -9.17
C ASN A 53 3.66 -1.30 -8.41
N GLY A 54 2.70 -0.43 -8.10
CA GLY A 54 1.43 -0.81 -7.46
C GLY A 54 0.64 -1.80 -8.31
N ARG A 55 0.48 -1.52 -9.61
CA ARG A 55 -0.17 -2.44 -10.56
C ARG A 55 0.54 -3.79 -10.62
N LYS A 56 1.85 -3.78 -10.84
CA LYS A 56 2.66 -5.00 -10.93
C LYS A 56 2.48 -5.87 -9.66
N ARG A 57 2.49 -5.25 -8.49
CA ARG A 57 2.30 -5.97 -7.22
C ARG A 57 0.91 -6.61 -7.09
N VAL A 58 -0.14 -5.94 -7.58
CA VAL A 58 -1.48 -6.54 -7.60
C VAL A 58 -1.50 -7.77 -8.51
N GLU A 59 -0.93 -7.65 -9.71
CA GLU A 59 -0.86 -8.74 -10.68
C GLU A 59 -0.02 -9.93 -10.15
N ASP A 60 1.09 -9.67 -9.48
CA ASP A 60 2.00 -10.71 -8.99
C ASP A 60 1.45 -11.47 -7.76
N TYR A 61 0.68 -10.81 -6.87
CA TYR A 61 0.33 -11.35 -5.54
C TYR A 61 -1.16 -11.45 -5.24
N PHE A 62 -1.99 -10.66 -5.91
CA PHE A 62 -3.41 -10.50 -5.58
C PHE A 62 -4.35 -10.78 -6.76
N ASP A 63 -3.80 -11.19 -7.90
CA ASP A 63 -4.59 -11.69 -9.03
C ASP A 63 -5.05 -13.14 -8.76
N TRP A 64 -6.36 -13.37 -8.90
CA TRP A 64 -6.96 -14.69 -8.77
C TRP A 64 -6.32 -15.73 -9.68
N VAL A 65 -5.89 -15.34 -10.88
CA VAL A 65 -5.21 -16.26 -11.81
C VAL A 65 -3.83 -16.65 -11.26
N ALA A 66 -3.10 -15.69 -10.69
CA ALA A 66 -1.80 -15.95 -10.06
C ALA A 66 -1.95 -16.82 -8.81
N ILE A 67 -2.96 -16.55 -7.97
CA ILE A 67 -3.26 -17.34 -6.78
C ILE A 67 -3.64 -18.78 -7.15
N ALA A 68 -4.49 -18.98 -8.17
CA ALA A 68 -4.87 -20.32 -8.62
C ALA A 68 -3.66 -21.14 -9.08
N LYS A 69 -2.74 -20.54 -9.85
CA LYS A 69 -1.49 -21.20 -10.26
C LYS A 69 -0.59 -21.53 -9.06
N GLN A 70 -0.43 -20.61 -8.10
CA GLN A 70 0.35 -20.88 -6.90
C GLN A 70 -0.22 -22.04 -6.09
N VAL A 71 -1.54 -22.12 -5.98
CA VAL A 71 -2.23 -23.23 -5.30
C VAL A 71 -2.03 -24.54 -6.08
N GLU A 72 -2.21 -24.56 -7.39
CA GLU A 72 -1.96 -25.73 -8.24
C GLU A 72 -0.52 -26.25 -8.10
N THR A 73 0.48 -25.39 -8.26
CA THR A 73 1.89 -25.75 -8.09
C THR A 73 2.19 -26.29 -6.69
N LEU A 74 1.56 -25.71 -5.66
CA LEU A 74 1.70 -26.24 -4.30
C LEU A 74 1.16 -27.67 -4.23
N TYR A 75 -0.03 -27.95 -4.74
CA TYR A 75 -0.60 -29.30 -4.74
C TYR A 75 0.26 -30.30 -5.52
N GLU A 76 0.82 -29.92 -6.67
CA GLU A 76 1.76 -30.77 -7.43
C GLU A 76 3.04 -31.09 -6.66
N SER A 77 3.46 -30.24 -5.71
CA SER A 77 4.70 -30.46 -4.95
C SER A 77 4.59 -31.47 -3.80
N ILE A 78 3.36 -31.82 -3.39
CA ILE A 78 3.08 -32.67 -2.23
C ILE A 78 2.40 -34.00 -2.59
N ILE A 79 2.15 -34.23 -3.87
CA ILE A 79 1.66 -35.49 -4.46
C ILE A 79 2.83 -36.15 -5.19
#